data_AF-A0A1F8XCY1-F1
#
_entry.id   AF-A0A1F8XCY1-F1
#
_cell.length_a   1.000
_cell.length_b   1.000
_cell.length_c   1.000
_cell.angle_alpha   90.00
_cell.angle_beta   90.00
_cell.angle_gamma   90.00
#
_symmetry.space_group_name_H-M   'P 1'
#
loop_
_entity.id
_entity.type
_entity.pdbx_description
1 polymer ?
#
loop_
_entity_poly.entity_id
_entity_poly.type
_entity_poly.pdbx_seq_one_letter_code
_entity_poly.pdbx_strand_id
1 'polypeptide(L)'
;MGSFATRFNKYYATQLIWAFHHPPNTKRADFSVYGRDRSLVCDIEVTSVWSKPTVKNPKGYEDFSPYPIYRDPSDPTIAHIDINQRPKNQPYSTLKRVIEMHLRDDYPPYWLVIWDNEHGVSKPNLDELALLVGKILETKRQRGNLPPNLQQVWVFDENDPKARQVQ
;
A
#
# COMPACT_ATOMS: atom_id res chain seq x y z
N MET A 1 1.80 10.07 -1.93
CA MET A 1 2.64 10.88 -1.00
C MET A 1 1.84 11.86 -0.14
N GLY A 2 1.12 12.85 -0.70
CA GLY A 2 0.39 13.85 0.10
C GLY A 2 -0.63 13.27 1.10
N SER A 3 -1.42 12.27 0.67
CA SER A 3 -2.36 11.56 1.55
C SER A 3 -1.68 10.85 2.72
N PHE A 4 -0.51 10.25 2.48
CA PHE A 4 0.29 9.61 3.52
C PHE A 4 0.84 10.64 4.51
N ALA A 5 1.49 11.71 4.03
CA ALA A 5 2.04 12.76 4.89
C ALA A 5 0.98 13.40 5.79
N THR A 6 -0.22 13.65 5.26
CA THR A 6 -1.34 14.22 6.03
C THR A 6 -1.72 13.31 7.20
N ARG A 7 -1.82 12.00 6.98
CA ARG A 7 -2.15 11.01 8.01
C ARG A 7 -1.01 10.85 9.00
N PHE A 8 0.23 10.77 8.51
CA PHE A 8 1.41 10.64 9.36
C PHE A 8 1.55 11.85 10.30
N ASN A 9 1.53 13.07 9.77
CA ASN A 9 1.76 14.30 10.53
C ASN A 9 0.71 14.54 11.62
N LYS A 10 -0.49 13.96 11.49
CA LYS A 10 -1.55 14.07 12.49
C LYS A 10 -1.27 13.26 13.76
N TYR A 11 -0.52 12.17 13.67
CA TYR A 11 -0.35 11.21 14.77
C TYR A 11 1.10 11.05 15.26
N TYR A 12 2.09 11.54 14.50
CA TYR A 12 3.50 11.38 14.80
C TYR A 12 4.19 12.73 15.03
N ALA A 13 5.15 12.75 15.97
CA ALA A 13 5.89 13.96 16.32
C ALA A 13 6.79 14.44 15.16
N THR A 14 7.40 13.50 14.44
CA THR A 14 8.12 13.79 13.20
C THR A 14 7.14 14.31 12.14
N GLN A 15 7.51 15.37 11.42
CA GLN A 15 6.65 15.98 10.42
C GLN A 15 7.28 15.85 9.02
N LEU A 16 6.50 15.33 8.07
CA LEU A 16 6.82 15.20 6.65
C LEU A 16 6.26 16.43 5.93
N ILE A 17 7.10 17.43 5.65
CA ILE A 17 6.64 18.75 5.16
C ILE A 17 6.92 18.94 3.68
N TRP A 18 8.16 18.70 3.26
CA TRP A 18 8.57 18.86 1.86
C TRP A 18 8.89 17.51 1.26
N ALA A 19 8.61 17.33 -0.02
CA ALA A 19 9.00 16.14 -0.76
C ALA A 19 9.61 16.53 -2.10
N PHE A 20 10.76 15.95 -2.41
CA PHE A 20 11.38 16.01 -3.73
C PHE A 20 11.12 14.68 -4.43
N HIS A 21 10.47 14.69 -5.59
CA HIS A 21 10.22 13.49 -6.38
C HIS A 21 11.43 13.19 -7.27
N HIS A 22 11.98 11.99 -7.13
CA HIS A 22 13.08 11.54 -7.97
C HIS A 22 12.57 11.10 -9.35
N PRO A 23 13.31 11.40 -10.44
CA PRO A 23 13.03 10.81 -11.74
C PRO A 23 13.09 9.27 -11.70
N PRO A 24 12.39 8.57 -12.60
CA PRO A 24 12.52 7.12 -12.72
C PRO A 24 13.96 6.71 -13.07
N ASN A 25 14.34 5.48 -12.72
CA ASN A 25 15.65 4.87 -12.99
C ASN A 25 16.85 5.50 -12.25
N THR A 26 16.64 6.26 -11.17
CA THR A 26 17.75 6.92 -10.43
C THR A 26 18.37 6.08 -9.32
N LYS A 27 18.07 4.78 -9.19
CA LYS A 27 18.47 3.92 -8.05
C LYS A 27 18.18 4.56 -6.69
N ARG A 28 17.08 5.30 -6.61
CA ARG A 28 16.61 6.00 -5.42
C ARG A 28 15.14 5.71 -5.26
N ALA A 29 14.68 5.82 -4.01
CA ALA A 29 13.26 5.78 -3.69
C ALA A 29 12.52 6.90 -4.41
N ASP A 30 11.20 6.77 -4.59
CA ASP A 30 10.40 7.77 -5.30
C ASP A 30 10.56 9.20 -4.75
N PHE A 31 10.72 9.37 -3.44
CA PHE A 31 10.80 10.69 -2.82
C PHE A 31 11.94 10.81 -1.81
N SER A 32 12.59 11.98 -1.75
CA SER A 32 13.27 12.44 -0.52
C SER A 32 12.33 13.37 0.23
N VAL A 33 12.14 13.11 1.53
CA VAL A 33 11.18 13.83 2.37
C VAL A 33 11.89 14.58 3.48
N TYR A 34 11.50 15.83 3.68
CA TYR A 34 12.16 16.77 4.57
C TYR A 34 11.21 17.35 5.62
N GLY A 35 11.79 17.67 6.78
CA GLY A 35 11.12 18.30 7.90
C GLY A 35 10.87 19.80 7.69
N ARG A 36 10.34 20.46 8.72
CA ARG A 36 10.00 21.89 8.66
C ARG A 36 11.20 22.78 8.34
N ASP A 37 12.36 22.44 8.89
CA ASP A 37 13.64 23.12 8.71
C ASP A 37 14.40 22.70 7.44
N ARG A 38 13.76 21.90 6.56
CA ARG A 38 14.36 21.29 5.37
C ARG A 38 15.49 20.30 5.67
N SER A 39 15.60 19.80 6.90
CA SER A 39 16.44 18.64 7.19
C SER A 39 15.83 17.37 6.56
N LEU A 40 16.68 16.49 6.03
CA LEU A 40 16.22 15.21 5.47
C LEU A 40 15.67 14.33 6.59
N VAL A 41 14.44 13.86 6.44
CA VAL A 41 13.79 12.93 7.38
C VAL A 41 13.99 11.50 6.92
N CYS A 42 13.64 11.21 5.67
CA CYS A 42 13.77 9.89 5.07
C CYS A 42 13.63 9.96 3.55
N ASP A 43 14.16 8.95 2.87
CA ASP A 43 13.72 8.60 1.52
C ASP A 43 12.49 7.69 1.61
N ILE A 44 11.52 7.84 0.70
CA ILE A 44 10.27 7.09 0.68
C ILE A 44 10.06 6.47 -0.69
N GLU A 45 9.94 5.14 -0.69
CA GLU A 45 9.45 4.37 -1.83
C GLU A 45 7.94 4.18 -1.64
N VAL A 46 7.15 4.54 -2.64
CA VAL A 46 5.69 4.42 -2.58
C VAL A 46 5.24 3.29 -3.49
N THR A 47 4.40 2.41 -2.95
CA THR A 47 3.72 1.41 -3.75
C THR A 47 2.25 1.32 -3.38
N SER A 48 1.50 0.56 -4.16
CA SER A 48 0.08 0.33 -3.95
C SER A 48 -0.26 -1.13 -4.20
N VAL A 49 -1.13 -1.66 -3.36
CA VAL A 49 -1.63 -3.03 -3.48
C VAL A 49 -3.02 -2.95 -4.06
N TRP A 50 -3.18 -3.60 -5.21
CA TRP A 50 -4.44 -3.66 -5.94
C TRP A 50 -4.92 -5.09 -5.94
N SER A 51 -6.24 -5.26 -5.80
CA SER A 51 -6.89 -6.53 -6.02
C SER A 51 -6.51 -7.07 -7.40
N LYS A 52 -6.30 -8.38 -7.50
CA LYS A 52 -6.12 -9.00 -8.80
C LYS A 52 -7.43 -8.85 -9.59
N PRO A 53 -7.41 -8.29 -10.81
CA PRO A 53 -8.63 -8.18 -11.59
C PRO A 53 -9.19 -9.58 -11.86
N THR A 54 -10.50 -9.71 -11.73
CA THR A 54 -11.25 -10.95 -11.99
C THR A 54 -11.35 -11.26 -13.48
N VAL A 55 -11.04 -10.27 -14.33
CA VAL A 55 -11.08 -10.35 -15.80
C VAL A 55 -9.75 -9.91 -16.41
N LYS A 56 -9.50 -10.33 -17.66
CA LYS A 56 -8.25 -10.02 -18.39
C LYS A 56 -8.07 -8.53 -18.70
N ASN A 57 -9.17 -7.81 -18.96
CA ASN A 57 -9.18 -6.41 -19.37
C ASN A 57 -10.15 -5.62 -18.47
N PRO A 58 -9.72 -5.20 -17.27
CA PRO A 58 -10.60 -4.47 -16.35
C PRO A 58 -10.96 -3.10 -16.92
N LYS A 59 -12.22 -2.69 -16.74
CA LYS A 59 -12.81 -1.42 -17.20
C LYS A 59 -13.35 -0.56 -16.07
N GLY A 60 -13.63 -1.15 -14.91
CA GLY A 60 -14.21 -0.45 -13.77
C GLY A 60 -13.81 -1.09 -12.45
N TYR A 61 -14.20 -0.43 -11.35
CA TYR A 61 -13.94 -0.88 -9.99
C TYR A 61 -14.49 -2.28 -9.71
N GLU A 62 -15.64 -2.60 -10.31
CA GLU A 62 -16.28 -3.91 -10.24
C GLU A 62 -15.36 -5.06 -10.65
N ASP A 63 -14.48 -4.85 -11.63
CA ASP A 63 -13.58 -5.90 -12.12
C ASP A 63 -12.50 -6.27 -11.10
N PHE A 64 -12.30 -5.43 -10.08
CA PHE A 64 -11.36 -5.62 -8.98
C PHE A 64 -12.02 -6.13 -7.71
N SER A 65 -13.35 -6.22 -7.66
CA SER A 65 -14.03 -6.74 -6.47
C SER A 65 -13.65 -8.21 -6.24
N PRO A 66 -13.19 -8.56 -5.02
CA PRO A 66 -12.97 -9.95 -4.67
C PRO A 66 -14.29 -10.70 -4.49
N TYR A 67 -15.41 -10.01 -4.31
CA TYR A 67 -16.74 -10.59 -4.12
C TYR A 67 -17.54 -10.66 -5.43
N PRO A 68 -18.49 -11.62 -5.55
CA PRO A 68 -19.43 -11.65 -6.66
C PRO A 68 -20.20 -10.34 -6.80
N ILE A 69 -20.28 -9.84 -8.04
CA ILE A 69 -21.05 -8.66 -8.40
C ILE A 69 -22.23 -9.08 -9.26
N TYR A 70 -23.39 -8.49 -8.97
CA TYR A 70 -24.61 -8.64 -9.73
C TYR A 70 -25.13 -7.26 -10.11
N ARG A 71 -25.55 -7.06 -11.35
CA ARG A 71 -26.20 -5.81 -11.76
C ARG A 71 -27.63 -5.79 -11.26
N ASP A 72 -28.13 -4.63 -10.83
CA ASP A 72 -29.54 -4.50 -10.48
C ASP A 72 -30.41 -4.84 -11.70
N PRO A 73 -31.40 -5.74 -11.57
CA PRO A 73 -32.28 -6.09 -12.68
C PRO A 73 -33.09 -4.91 -13.23
N SER A 74 -33.34 -3.89 -12.40
CA SER A 74 -34.14 -2.71 -12.71
C SER A 74 -33.27 -1.53 -13.17
N ASP A 75 -32.00 -1.47 -12.75
CA ASP A 75 -31.04 -0.44 -13.14
C ASP A 75 -29.63 -1.02 -13.38
N PRO A 76 -29.22 -1.26 -14.63
CA PRO A 76 -27.93 -1.87 -14.94
C PRO A 76 -26.72 -0.98 -14.60
N THR A 77 -26.92 0.29 -14.24
CA THR A 77 -25.83 1.17 -13.78
C THR A 77 -25.44 0.86 -12.33
N ILE A 78 -26.34 0.27 -11.55
CA ILE A 78 -26.11 -0.11 -10.15
C ILE A 78 -25.50 -1.51 -10.08
N ALA A 79 -24.43 -1.65 -9.31
CA ALA A 79 -23.75 -2.91 -9.04
C ALA A 79 -23.91 -3.30 -7.57
N HIS A 80 -24.50 -4.48 -7.33
CA HIS A 80 -24.63 -5.09 -6.00
C HIS A 80 -23.46 -6.02 -5.73
N ILE A 81 -22.85 -5.89 -4.56
CA ILE A 81 -21.73 -6.73 -4.13
C ILE A 81 -22.22 -7.67 -3.03
N ASP A 82 -22.16 -8.98 -3.27
CA ASP A 82 -22.55 -9.97 -2.26
C ASP A 82 -21.38 -10.30 -1.33
N ILE A 83 -21.28 -9.54 -0.24
CA ILE A 83 -20.25 -9.70 0.79
C ILE A 83 -20.45 -10.94 1.68
N ASN A 84 -21.60 -11.63 1.59
CA ASN A 84 -21.85 -12.87 2.35
C ASN A 84 -21.31 -14.10 1.62
N GLN A 85 -21.05 -14.00 0.31
CA GLN A 85 -20.41 -15.07 -0.44
C GLN A 85 -18.90 -15.06 -0.29
N ARG A 86 -18.29 -16.25 -0.44
CA ARG A 86 -16.83 -16.38 -0.45
C ARG A 86 -16.25 -15.56 -1.60
N PRO A 87 -15.16 -14.84 -1.38
CA PRO A 87 -14.53 -14.07 -2.45
C PRO A 87 -14.02 -15.02 -3.54
N LYS A 88 -14.22 -14.64 -4.80
CA LYS A 88 -13.76 -15.38 -6.00
C LYS A 88 -12.24 -15.39 -6.10
N ASN A 89 -11.59 -14.33 -5.61
CA ASN A 89 -10.14 -14.20 -5.54
C ASN A 89 -9.71 -13.99 -4.07
N GLN A 90 -8.56 -14.54 -3.68
CA GLN A 90 -8.00 -14.27 -2.36
C GLN A 90 -7.54 -12.81 -2.28
N PRO A 91 -8.04 -12.03 -1.29
CA PRO A 91 -7.47 -10.72 -0.97
C PRO A 91 -5.97 -10.84 -0.72
N TYR A 92 -5.21 -9.84 -1.15
CA TYR A 92 -3.77 -9.72 -0.99
C TYR A 92 -2.95 -10.80 -1.67
N SER A 93 -3.53 -11.52 -2.64
CA SER A 93 -2.82 -12.57 -3.39
C SER A 93 -1.60 -12.06 -4.16
N THR A 94 -1.55 -10.76 -4.49
CA THR A 94 -0.43 -10.09 -5.16
C THR A 94 0.52 -9.39 -4.19
N LEU A 95 0.17 -9.27 -2.91
CA LEU A 95 0.89 -8.47 -1.90
C LEU A 95 2.37 -8.82 -1.83
N LYS A 96 2.68 -10.12 -1.74
CA LYS A 96 4.07 -10.59 -1.70
C LYS A 96 4.86 -10.13 -2.91
N ARG A 97 4.32 -10.31 -4.12
CA ARG A 97 4.98 -9.91 -5.37
C ARG A 97 5.20 -8.39 -5.41
N VAL A 98 4.20 -7.61 -5.01
CA VAL A 98 4.30 -6.14 -4.98
C VAL A 98 5.42 -5.71 -4.03
N ILE A 99 5.42 -6.20 -2.79
CA ILE A 99 6.48 -5.89 -1.82
C ILE A 99 7.84 -6.27 -2.37
N GLU A 100 7.99 -7.48 -2.92
CA GLU A 100 9.27 -7.96 -3.47
C GLU A 100 9.80 -7.08 -4.61
N MET A 101 8.92 -6.47 -5.42
CA MET A 101 9.33 -5.55 -6.48
C MET A 101 9.85 -4.21 -5.96
N HIS A 102 9.43 -3.78 -4.77
CA HIS A 102 9.79 -2.49 -4.17
C HIS A 102 10.78 -2.60 -3.00
N LEU A 103 11.18 -3.82 -2.63
CA LEU A 103 12.34 -4.04 -1.78
C LEU A 103 13.61 -3.87 -2.63
N ARG A 104 14.29 -2.73 -2.44
CA ARG A 104 15.46 -2.32 -3.20
C ARG A 104 16.71 -2.36 -2.33
N ASP A 105 17.71 -3.12 -2.76
CA ASP A 105 18.97 -3.31 -2.04
C ASP A 105 19.97 -2.17 -2.27
N ASP A 106 19.86 -1.47 -3.40
CA ASP A 106 20.81 -0.44 -3.83
C ASP A 106 20.39 0.99 -3.42
N TYR A 107 19.23 1.15 -2.78
CA TYR A 107 18.76 2.44 -2.30
C TYR A 107 19.51 2.86 -1.02
N PRO A 108 19.71 4.17 -0.80
CA PRO A 108 20.01 4.71 0.54
C PRO A 108 18.94 4.30 1.57
N PRO A 109 19.17 4.51 2.89
CA PRO A 109 18.17 4.21 3.91
C PRO A 109 16.79 4.82 3.59
N TYR A 110 15.77 3.97 3.48
CA TYR A 110 14.45 4.38 3.00
C TYR A 110 13.31 3.75 3.79
N TRP A 111 12.13 4.34 3.67
CA TRP A 111 10.87 3.79 4.12
C TRP A 111 10.08 3.25 2.93
N LEU A 112 9.44 2.10 3.10
CA LEU A 112 8.46 1.60 2.14
C LEU A 112 7.06 1.99 2.62
N VAL A 113 6.33 2.74 1.79
CA VAL A 113 4.95 3.15 2.08
C VAL A 113 4.01 2.44 1.11
N ILE A 114 3.10 1.65 1.66
CA ILE A 114 2.16 0.82 0.91
C ILE A 114 0.76 1.42 1.07
N TRP A 115 0.17 1.82 -0.05
CA TRP A 115 -1.23 2.20 -0.11
C TRP A 115 -2.11 0.95 -0.33
N ASP A 116 -3.03 0.71 0.60
CA ASP A 116 -4.06 -0.31 0.45
C ASP A 116 -5.17 0.20 -0.45
N ASN A 117 -5.20 -0.27 -1.70
CA ASN A 117 -6.28 0.01 -2.63
C ASN A 117 -7.14 -1.24 -2.91
N GLU A 118 -6.82 -2.36 -2.25
CA GLU A 118 -7.53 -3.63 -2.39
C GLU A 118 -8.80 -3.67 -1.51
N HIS A 119 -8.88 -2.80 -0.50
CA HIS A 119 -9.91 -2.84 0.56
C HIS A 119 -11.08 -1.87 0.43
N GLY A 120 -11.20 -1.14 -0.68
CA GLY A 120 -12.35 -0.24 -0.88
C GLY A 120 -13.73 -0.95 -0.83
N VAL A 121 -13.77 -2.29 -0.93
CA VAL A 121 -15.01 -3.08 -1.01
C VAL A 121 -15.48 -3.62 0.35
N SER A 122 -14.60 -3.77 1.35
CA SER A 122 -14.86 -4.63 2.53
C SER A 122 -14.78 -3.96 3.91
N LYS A 123 -14.61 -2.63 3.97
CA LYS A 123 -14.14 -1.85 5.15
C LYS A 123 -12.61 -1.97 5.33
N PRO A 124 -11.92 -0.87 5.67
CA PRO A 124 -10.48 -0.89 5.89
C PRO A 124 -10.12 -1.72 7.12
N ASN A 125 -9.30 -2.76 6.93
CA ASN A 125 -8.64 -3.50 8.01
C ASN A 125 -7.13 -3.42 7.81
N LEU A 126 -6.60 -2.20 7.95
CA LEU A 126 -5.16 -1.92 7.82
C LEU A 126 -4.30 -2.73 8.79
N ASP A 127 -4.86 -3.19 9.92
CA ASP A 127 -4.13 -4.00 10.89
C ASP A 127 -3.88 -5.42 10.37
N GLU A 128 -4.85 -5.99 9.64
CA GLU A 128 -4.67 -7.28 8.96
C GLU A 128 -3.65 -7.17 7.81
N LEU A 129 -3.70 -6.08 7.03
CA LEU A 129 -2.67 -5.82 6.03
C LEU A 129 -1.29 -5.68 6.67
N ALA A 130 -1.16 -4.86 7.72
CA ALA A 130 0.10 -4.69 8.43
C ALA A 130 0.64 -6.03 8.95
N LEU A 131 -0.21 -6.90 9.49
CA LEU A 131 0.17 -8.25 9.92
C LEU A 131 0.69 -9.10 8.74
N LEU A 132 0.01 -9.08 7.59
CA LEU A 132 0.43 -9.82 6.40
C LEU A 132 1.78 -9.30 5.86
N VAL A 133 1.96 -7.98 5.80
CA VAL A 133 3.24 -7.36 5.41
C VAL A 133 4.33 -7.78 6.40
N GLY A 134 4.09 -7.71 7.70
CA GLY A 134 5.04 -8.11 8.74
C GLY A 134 5.50 -9.56 8.58
N LYS A 135 4.57 -10.50 8.32
CA LYS A 135 4.91 -11.91 8.05
C LYS A 135 5.80 -12.09 6.81
N ILE A 136 5.56 -11.31 5.75
CA ILE A 136 6.38 -11.34 4.53
C ILE A 136 7.79 -10.83 4.82
N LEU A 137 7.91 -9.70 5.53
CA LEU A 137 9.19 -9.10 5.89
C LEU A 137 9.99 -10.00 6.84
N GLU A 138 9.33 -10.62 7.82
CA GLU A 138 9.98 -11.56 8.75
C GLU A 138 10.51 -12.80 8.01
N THR A 139 9.71 -13.34 7.08
CA THR A 139 10.16 -14.46 6.23
C THR A 139 11.40 -14.07 5.40
N LYS A 140 11.46 -12.83 4.89
CA LYS A 140 12.61 -12.31 4.14
C LYS A 140 13.83 -12.13 5.06
N ARG A 141 13.63 -11.60 6.26
CA ARG A 141 14.66 -11.41 7.29
C ARG A 141 15.31 -12.74 7.66
N GLN A 142 14.50 -13.77 7.98
CA GLN A 142 14.98 -15.11 8.32
C GLN A 142 15.78 -15.78 7.19
N ARG A 143 15.50 -15.41 5.94
CA ARG A 143 16.21 -15.92 4.75
C ARG A 143 17.44 -15.10 4.37
N GLY A 144 17.75 -14.02 5.09
CA GLY A 144 18.85 -13.11 4.74
C GLY A 144 18.61 -12.26 3.49
N ASN A 145 17.36 -12.12 3.06
CA ASN A 145 16.97 -11.46 1.80
C ASN A 145 16.17 -10.17 2.05
N LEU A 146 16.24 -9.60 3.25
CA LEU A 146 15.65 -8.30 3.54
C LEU A 146 16.68 -7.21 3.27
N PRO A 147 16.37 -6.18 2.47
CA PRO A 147 17.30 -5.09 2.20
C PRO A 147 17.78 -4.43 3.50
N PRO A 148 19.10 -4.27 3.72
CA PRO A 148 19.63 -3.71 4.97
C PRO A 148 19.28 -2.23 5.16
N ASN A 149 19.01 -1.52 4.05
CA ASN A 149 18.68 -0.11 4.05
C ASN A 149 17.17 0.16 4.26
N LEU A 150 16.33 -0.88 4.31
CA LEU A 150 14.92 -0.71 4.66
C LEU A 150 14.79 -0.38 6.16
N GLN A 151 14.38 0.85 6.47
CA GLN A 151 14.27 1.33 7.87
C GLN A 151 12.89 1.12 8.47
N GLN A 152 11.84 1.43 7.70
CA GLN A 152 10.46 1.36 8.17
C GLN A 152 9.52 0.95 7.04
N VAL A 153 8.44 0.28 7.40
CA VAL A 153 7.34 -0.02 6.47
C VAL A 153 6.05 0.51 7.04
N TRP A 154 5.29 1.19 6.19
CA TRP A 154 4.05 1.85 6.55
C TRP A 154 2.93 1.40 5.63
N VAL A 155 1.75 1.17 6.18
CA VAL A 155 0.52 0.91 5.40
C VAL A 155 -0.51 2.01 5.69
N PHE A 156 -1.25 2.43 4.68
CA PHE A 156 -2.33 3.40 4.84
C PHE A 156 -3.43 3.19 3.79
N ASP A 157 -4.62 3.72 4.08
CA ASP A 157 -5.80 3.73 3.21
C ASP A 157 -6.41 5.15 3.23
N GLU A 158 -7.23 5.47 2.23
CA GLU A 158 -7.92 6.76 2.15
C GLU A 158 -9.04 6.92 3.19
N ASN A 159 -9.67 5.83 3.63
CA ASN A 159 -10.79 5.89 4.57
C ASN A 159 -10.36 5.80 6.03
N ASP A 160 -9.09 5.45 6.29
CA ASP A 160 -8.55 5.42 7.63
C ASP A 160 -7.70 6.65 7.96
N PRO A 161 -7.96 7.34 9.09
CA PRO A 161 -7.20 8.53 9.44
C PRO A 161 -5.74 8.27 9.80
N LYS A 162 -5.36 7.05 10.21
CA LYS A 162 -4.03 6.77 10.77
C LYS A 162 -3.24 5.77 9.90
N ALA A 163 -2.00 6.11 9.54
CA ALA A 163 -1.11 5.12 8.94
C ALA A 163 -0.64 4.10 10.02
N ARG A 164 -0.46 2.83 9.66
CA ARG A 164 0.13 1.81 10.55
C ARG A 164 1.59 1.63 10.19
N GLN A 165 2.44 1.65 11.20
CA GLN A 165 3.79 1.10 11.05
C GLN A 165 3.70 -0.41 11.15
N VAL A 166 4.35 -1.11 10.22
CA VAL A 166 4.50 -2.56 10.28
C VAL A 166 5.63 -2.90 11.26
N GLN A 167 5.36 -3.81 12.20
CA GLN A 167 6.32 -4.31 13.18
C GLN A 167 7.11 -5.51 12.64
#